data_AF-A0A6I5HFT4-F1
#
_entry.id   AF-A0A6I5HFT4-F1
#
_cell.length_a   1.000
_cell.length_b   1.000
_cell.length_c   1.000
_cell.angle_alpha   90.00
_cell.angle_beta   90.00
_cell.angle_gamma   90.00
#
_symmetry.space_group_name_H-M   'P 1'
#
loop_
_entity.id
_entity.type
_entity.pdbx_description
1 polymer ?
#
loop_
_entity_poly.entity_id
_entity_poly.type
_entity_poly.pdbx_seq_one_letter_code
_entity_poly.pdbx_strand_id
1 'polypeptide(L)'
;MREILPALERWYAARVPFGLATVVAVSRSAPRGPGAAMAVGPDDEVLGSVSGGCVEGAVFELAQEVVASGTARLATFGYSDEDAFAVGLTCGGEITVLVRPVTPGSDPAFGALAASVAAGEPVTTATVVDGPAPRGAVLAVWPGAVRGTLGAAGLDAAVTADARGELA
;
A
#
# COMPACT_ATOMS: atom_id res chain seq x y z
N MET A 1 -7.44 -5.65 -0.39
CA MET A 1 -6.93 -5.12 -1.67
C MET A 1 -7.59 -5.75 -2.90
N ARG A 2 -7.75 -7.08 -3.00
CA ARG A 2 -8.29 -7.74 -4.21
C ARG A 2 -9.68 -7.22 -4.61
N GLU A 3 -10.49 -6.85 -3.63
CA GLU A 3 -11.83 -6.31 -3.76
C GLU A 3 -11.90 -4.92 -4.41
N ILE A 4 -10.86 -4.08 -4.23
CA ILE A 4 -10.79 -2.75 -4.85
C ILE A 4 -9.98 -2.72 -6.15
N LEU A 5 -9.21 -3.78 -6.42
CA LEU A 5 -8.26 -3.84 -7.54
C LEU A 5 -8.86 -3.54 -8.93
N PRO A 6 -10.08 -4.03 -9.28
CA PRO A 6 -10.68 -3.70 -10.58
C PRO A 6 -10.93 -2.20 -10.78
N ALA A 7 -11.18 -1.46 -9.71
CA ALA A 7 -11.37 -0.02 -9.77
C ALA A 7 -10.03 0.72 -9.83
N LEU A 8 -9.04 0.27 -9.07
CA LEU A 8 -7.68 0.82 -9.15
C LEU A 8 -7.05 0.62 -10.53
N GLU A 9 -7.32 -0.52 -11.18
CA GLU A 9 -6.87 -0.79 -12.55
C GLU A 9 -7.45 0.23 -13.54
N ARG A 10 -8.73 0.63 -13.37
CA ARG A 10 -9.33 1.68 -14.22
C ARG A 10 -8.63 3.01 -14.06
N TRP A 11 -8.38 3.45 -12.83
CA TRP A 11 -7.65 4.69 -12.57
C TRP A 11 -6.21 4.63 -13.14
N TYR A 12 -5.52 3.51 -12.92
CA TYR A 12 -4.17 3.29 -13.41
C TYR A 12 -4.10 3.31 -14.95
N ALA A 13 -5.02 2.62 -15.64
CA ALA A 13 -5.11 2.60 -17.10
C ALA A 13 -5.44 3.98 -17.69
N ALA A 14 -6.26 4.76 -16.99
CA ALA A 14 -6.56 6.15 -17.33
C ALA A 14 -5.41 7.12 -17.01
N ARG A 15 -4.30 6.63 -16.42
CA ARG A 15 -3.17 7.43 -15.92
C ARG A 15 -3.57 8.49 -14.88
N VAL A 16 -4.63 8.22 -14.12
CA VAL A 16 -5.06 9.07 -13.02
C VAL A 16 -4.29 8.65 -11.76
N PRO A 17 -3.53 9.56 -11.12
CA PRO A 17 -2.82 9.24 -9.89
C PRO A 17 -3.81 8.98 -8.75
N PHE A 18 -3.47 8.06 -7.86
CA PHE A 18 -4.23 7.80 -6.64
C PHE A 18 -3.30 7.46 -5.48
N GLY A 19 -3.74 7.74 -4.26
CA GLY A 19 -3.04 7.37 -3.04
C GLY A 19 -3.50 5.98 -2.61
N LEU A 20 -2.57 5.05 -2.43
CA LEU A 20 -2.85 3.71 -1.92
C LEU A 20 -2.31 3.59 -0.50
N ALA A 21 -3.22 3.46 0.46
CA ALA A 21 -2.95 3.21 1.86
C ALA A 21 -3.10 1.73 2.16
N THR A 22 -2.07 1.10 2.73
CA THR A 22 -2.06 -0.32 3.10
C THR A 22 -1.62 -0.46 4.55
N VAL A 23 -2.39 -1.21 5.34
CA VAL A 23 -1.96 -1.62 6.70
C VAL A 23 -0.76 -2.56 6.57
N VAL A 24 0.38 -2.19 7.15
CA VAL A 24 1.63 -2.96 7.10
C VAL A 24 2.00 -3.57 8.45
N ALA A 25 1.48 -3.02 9.54
CA ALA A 25 1.64 -3.59 10.87
C ALA A 25 0.42 -3.28 11.74
N VAL A 26 0.22 -4.12 12.76
CA VAL A 26 -0.80 -3.95 13.79
C VAL A 26 -0.16 -4.24 15.14
N SER A 27 -0.30 -3.32 16.09
CA SER A 27 0.06 -3.51 17.49
C SER A 27 -1.24 -3.55 18.32
N ARG A 28 -1.47 -4.68 19.01
CA ARG A 28 -2.74 -5.03 19.70
C ARG A 28 -3.93 -5.27 18.75
N SER A 29 -5.16 -5.19 19.25
CA SER A 29 -6.37 -5.52 18.48
C SER A 29 -6.69 -4.40 17.48
N ALA A 30 -6.84 -4.76 16.20
CA ALA A 30 -7.37 -3.87 15.18
C ALA A 30 -8.47 -4.57 14.36
N PRO A 31 -9.47 -3.83 13.84
CA PRO A 31 -10.58 -4.46 13.11
C PRO A 31 -10.17 -5.04 11.76
N ARG A 32 -9.07 -4.53 11.17
CA ARG A 32 -8.48 -5.04 9.93
C ARG A 32 -6.98 -5.25 10.11
N GLY A 33 -6.48 -6.37 9.57
CA GLY A 33 -5.08 -6.78 9.67
C GLY A 33 -4.20 -6.27 8.51
N PRO A 34 -2.91 -6.65 8.51
CA PRO A 34 -2.00 -6.37 7.41
C PRO A 34 -2.57 -6.75 6.03
N GLY A 35 -2.36 -5.90 5.04
CA GLY A 35 -2.92 -6.04 3.68
C GLY A 35 -4.32 -5.45 3.48
N ALA A 36 -4.99 -5.01 4.56
CA ALA A 36 -6.15 -4.13 4.43
C ALA A 36 -5.75 -2.84 3.73
N ALA A 37 -6.57 -2.39 2.78
CA ALA A 37 -6.21 -1.30 1.90
C ALA A 37 -7.37 -0.31 1.71
N MET A 38 -7.00 0.95 1.59
CA MET A 38 -7.86 2.06 1.20
C MET A 38 -7.17 2.83 0.07
N ALA A 39 -7.91 3.27 -0.93
CA ALA A 39 -7.40 4.10 -2.00
C ALA A 39 -8.22 5.38 -2.11
N VAL A 40 -7.52 6.47 -2.42
CA VAL A 40 -8.12 7.79 -2.67
C VAL A 40 -7.74 8.23 -4.07
N GLY A 41 -8.74 8.29 -4.94
CA GLY A 41 -8.60 8.60 -6.36
C GLY A 41 -9.08 10.01 -6.73
N PRO A 42 -9.47 10.24 -7.99
CA PRO A 42 -9.99 11.54 -8.43
C PRO A 42 -11.35 11.85 -7.77
N ASP A 43 -11.73 13.13 -7.75
CA ASP A 43 -13.02 13.61 -7.24
C ASP A 43 -13.34 13.13 -5.81
N ASP A 44 -12.29 12.98 -4.98
CA ASP A 44 -12.36 12.45 -3.62
C ASP A 44 -12.97 11.04 -3.52
N GLU A 45 -12.93 10.25 -4.61
CA GLU A 45 -13.44 8.88 -4.62
C GLU A 45 -12.59 7.99 -3.70
N VAL A 46 -13.24 7.40 -2.69
CA VAL A 46 -12.62 6.50 -1.71
C VAL A 46 -13.06 5.07 -1.94
N LEU A 47 -12.09 4.16 -2.00
CA LEU A 47 -12.34 2.72 -2.13
C LEU A 47 -11.66 1.95 -1.00
N GLY A 48 -12.34 0.93 -0.46
CA GLY A 48 -11.79 0.07 0.58
C GLY A 48 -11.79 0.74 1.95
N SER A 49 -11.05 0.16 2.89
CA SER A 49 -10.97 0.64 4.27
C SER A 49 -9.80 -0.03 5.00
N VAL A 50 -9.13 0.73 5.86
CA VAL A 50 -8.03 0.25 6.71
C VAL A 50 -8.44 -0.04 8.15
N SER A 51 -9.58 0.48 8.63
CA SER A 51 -10.03 0.25 10.02
C SER A 51 -11.52 -0.02 10.19
N GLY A 52 -12.37 0.51 9.32
CA GLY A 52 -13.83 0.43 9.42
C GLY A 52 -14.51 1.67 9.99
N GLY A 53 -13.80 2.80 10.12
CA GLY A 53 -14.43 4.13 10.29
C GLY A 53 -13.67 5.13 11.15
N CYS A 54 -12.77 4.71 12.03
CA CYS A 54 -12.19 5.62 13.03
C CYS A 54 -11.07 6.51 12.47
N VAL A 55 -10.25 5.99 11.55
CA VAL A 55 -9.03 6.68 11.07
C VAL A 55 -9.08 7.04 9.59
N GLU A 56 -10.18 6.68 8.91
CA GLU A 56 -10.38 6.85 7.47
C GLU A 56 -10.24 8.32 7.03
N GLY A 57 -10.73 9.28 7.81
CA GLY A 57 -10.56 10.71 7.49
C GLY A 57 -9.10 11.16 7.47
N ALA A 58 -8.32 10.76 8.47
CA ALA A 58 -6.90 11.09 8.54
C ALA A 58 -6.09 10.37 7.44
N VAL A 59 -6.45 9.12 7.12
CA VAL A 59 -5.83 8.36 6.03
C VAL A 59 -6.20 8.96 4.67
N PHE A 60 -7.41 9.50 4.52
CA PHE A 60 -7.86 10.20 3.33
C PHE A 60 -7.03 11.46 3.06
N GLU A 61 -6.87 12.32 4.08
CA GLU A 61 -6.04 13.53 3.98
C GLU A 61 -4.58 13.18 3.65
N LEU A 62 -4.01 12.19 4.34
CA LEU A 62 -2.65 11.72 4.10
C LEU A 62 -2.48 11.17 2.67
N ALA A 63 -3.49 10.47 2.13
CA ALA A 63 -3.45 9.97 0.75
C ALA A 63 -3.43 11.10 -0.27
N GLN A 64 -4.20 12.17 -0.06
CA GLN A 64 -4.15 13.37 -0.91
C GLN A 64 -2.79 14.05 -0.85
N GLU A 65 -2.22 14.22 0.36
CA GLU A 65 -0.86 14.79 0.53
C GLU A 65 0.20 13.97 -0.20
N VAL A 66 0.12 12.64 -0.11
CA VAL A 66 1.07 11.72 -0.76
C VAL A 66 0.95 11.80 -2.28
N VAL A 67 -0.27 11.92 -2.82
CA VAL A 67 -0.47 12.12 -4.26
C VAL A 67 0.10 13.47 -4.71
N ALA A 68 -0.19 14.55 -3.97
CA ALA A 68 0.29 15.88 -4.30
C ALA A 68 1.82 16.02 -4.22
N SER A 69 2.44 15.38 -3.23
CA SER A 69 3.89 15.42 -3.01
C SER A 69 4.68 14.38 -3.82
N GLY A 70 4.01 13.35 -4.35
CA GLY A 70 4.66 12.21 -4.98
C GLY A 70 5.54 11.37 -4.04
N THR A 71 5.44 11.57 -2.72
CA THR A 71 6.34 10.96 -1.73
C THR A 71 5.57 10.06 -0.78
N ALA A 72 5.97 8.79 -0.66
CA ALA A 72 5.32 7.84 0.24
C ALA A 72 5.53 8.19 1.72
N ARG A 73 4.50 7.93 2.54
CA ARG A 73 4.48 8.21 3.98
C ARG A 73 4.11 6.95 4.76
N LEU A 74 4.77 6.75 5.89
CA LEU A 74 4.40 5.75 6.88
C LEU A 74 3.78 6.50 8.07
N ALA A 75 2.59 6.10 8.49
CA ALA A 75 1.88 6.72 9.60
C ALA A 75 1.30 5.64 10.51
N THR A 76 1.29 5.94 11.80
CA THR A 76 0.77 5.06 12.84
C THR A 76 -0.46 5.71 13.46
N PHE A 77 -1.55 4.96 13.53
CA PHE A 77 -2.84 5.41 14.04
C PHE A 77 -3.30 4.48 15.17
N GLY A 78 -3.57 5.03 16.34
CA GLY A 78 -3.93 4.26 17.52
C GLY A 78 -4.23 5.14 18.72
N TYR A 79 -4.65 4.50 19.81
CA TYR A 79 -4.81 5.17 21.09
C TYR A 79 -3.47 5.11 21.85
N SER A 80 -2.71 6.21 21.86
CA SER A 80 -1.58 6.38 22.78
C SER A 80 -2.01 7.28 23.95
N ASP A 81 -1.71 6.87 25.18
CA ASP A 81 -1.99 7.66 26.39
C ASP A 81 -1.14 8.96 26.48
N GLU A 82 -0.26 9.24 25.51
CA GLU A 82 0.69 10.36 25.57
C GLU A 82 0.58 11.43 24.46
N ASP A 83 -0.29 11.26 23.44
CA ASP A 83 -0.47 12.31 22.42
C ASP A 83 -1.93 12.74 22.28
N ALA A 84 -2.24 13.92 22.81
CA ALA A 84 -3.57 14.55 22.83
C ALA A 84 -4.14 14.96 21.43
N PHE A 85 -3.67 14.33 20.34
CA PHE A 85 -4.15 14.54 18.97
C PHE A 85 -4.29 13.25 18.16
N ALA A 86 -4.11 12.07 18.76
CA ALA A 86 -4.22 10.81 18.04
C ALA A 86 -5.69 10.48 17.71
N VAL A 87 -6.03 10.42 16.43
CA VAL A 87 -7.28 9.83 15.95
C VAL A 87 -7.24 8.35 16.30
N GLY A 88 -7.85 7.98 17.43
CA GLY A 88 -7.73 6.67 18.04
C GLY A 88 -8.69 5.63 17.48
N LEU A 89 -8.25 4.37 17.45
CA LEU A 89 -9.14 3.23 17.25
C LEU A 89 -9.89 2.92 18.55
N THR A 90 -11.22 2.84 18.50
CA THR A 90 -12.07 2.56 19.68
C THR A 90 -11.83 1.17 20.29
N CYS A 91 -11.08 0.29 19.62
CA CYS A 91 -10.72 -1.05 20.08
C CYS A 91 -9.43 -1.10 20.93
N GLY A 92 -8.74 0.03 21.15
CA GLY A 92 -7.55 0.09 22.01
C GLY A 92 -6.28 -0.53 21.42
N GLY A 93 -6.22 -0.64 20.09
CA GLY A 93 -5.01 -1.01 19.36
C GLY A 93 -4.56 0.06 18.38
N GLU A 94 -3.53 -0.28 17.63
CA GLU A 94 -2.83 0.64 16.74
C GLU A 94 -2.49 -0.09 15.42
N ILE A 95 -2.56 0.66 14.32
CA ILE A 95 -2.20 0.20 12.99
C ILE A 95 -1.14 1.11 12.40
N THR A 96 -0.18 0.52 11.70
CA THR A 96 0.76 1.25 10.86
C THR A 96 0.33 1.11 9.42
N VAL A 97 0.18 2.25 8.74
CA VAL A 97 -0.28 2.35 7.36
C VAL A 97 0.83 2.96 6.51
N LEU A 98 1.22 2.26 5.45
CA LEU A 98 2.03 2.82 4.38
C LEU A 98 1.09 3.43 3.33
N VAL A 99 1.26 4.72 3.06
CA VAL A 99 0.55 5.43 1.99
C VAL A 99 1.53 5.78 0.89
N ARG A 100 1.25 5.35 -0.34
CA ARG A 100 2.12 5.60 -1.51
C ARG A 100 1.33 6.14 -2.70
N PRO A 101 1.95 6.97 -3.56
CA PRO A 101 1.31 7.42 -4.79
C PRO A 101 1.45 6.35 -5.87
N VAL A 102 0.36 6.06 -6.58
CA VAL A 102 0.34 5.07 -7.66
C VAL A 102 0.11 5.78 -8.99
N THR A 103 1.09 5.64 -9.88
CA THR A 103 1.07 6.09 -11.27
C THR A 103 1.86 5.10 -12.12
N PRO A 104 1.75 5.13 -13.46
CA PRO A 104 2.61 4.32 -14.30
C PRO A 104 4.12 4.59 -14.15
N GLY A 105 4.50 5.77 -13.64
CA GLY A 105 5.89 6.11 -13.36
C GLY A 105 6.39 5.61 -12.01
N SER A 106 5.56 5.72 -10.96
CA SER A 106 5.93 5.32 -9.59
C SER A 106 5.74 3.83 -9.32
N ASP A 107 4.83 3.16 -10.02
CA ASP A 107 4.57 1.72 -9.90
C ASP A 107 4.29 1.10 -11.27
N PRO A 108 5.34 0.92 -12.11
CA PRO A 108 5.19 0.40 -13.47
C PRO A 108 4.69 -1.06 -13.52
N ALA A 109 4.73 -1.77 -12.40
CA ALA A 109 4.29 -3.16 -12.29
C ALA A 109 2.78 -3.28 -12.05
N PHE A 110 2.12 -2.23 -11.57
CA PHE A 110 0.73 -2.29 -11.08
C PHE A 110 -0.26 -2.85 -12.09
N GLY A 111 -0.19 -2.44 -13.36
CA GLY A 111 -1.09 -2.95 -14.41
C GLY A 111 -0.93 -4.46 -14.65
N ALA A 112 0.31 -4.96 -14.64
CA ALA A 112 0.57 -6.39 -14.80
C ALA A 112 0.19 -7.18 -13.54
N LEU A 113 0.37 -6.57 -12.36
CA LEU A 113 -0.10 -7.12 -11.09
C LEU A 113 -1.62 -7.30 -11.11
N ALA A 114 -2.36 -6.28 -11.52
CA ALA A 114 -3.82 -6.32 -11.63
C ALA A 114 -4.29 -7.44 -12.58
N ALA A 115 -3.69 -7.50 -13.77
CA ALA A 115 -3.98 -8.56 -14.75
C ALA A 115 -3.68 -9.97 -14.22
N SER A 116 -2.54 -10.15 -13.54
CA SER A 116 -2.14 -11.43 -12.91
C SER A 116 -3.16 -11.88 -11.88
N VAL A 117 -3.59 -10.98 -10.98
CA VAL A 117 -4.59 -11.29 -9.95
C VAL A 117 -5.94 -11.64 -10.60
N ALA A 118 -6.35 -10.93 -11.65
CA ALA A 118 -7.59 -11.22 -12.38
C ALA A 118 -7.54 -12.58 -13.09
N ALA A 119 -6.38 -12.97 -13.60
CA ALA A 119 -6.14 -14.27 -14.26
C ALA A 119 -5.96 -15.43 -13.26
N GLY A 120 -5.88 -15.16 -11.95
CA GLY A 120 -5.56 -16.18 -10.94
C GLY A 120 -4.09 -16.62 -10.97
N GLU A 121 -3.21 -15.85 -11.61
CA GLU A 121 -1.78 -16.11 -11.67
C GLU A 121 -1.09 -15.54 -10.42
N PRO A 122 -0.24 -16.34 -9.74
CA PRO A 122 0.39 -15.93 -8.49
C PRO A 122 1.46 -14.86 -8.74
N VAL A 123 1.48 -13.89 -7.83
CA VAL A 123 2.39 -12.75 -7.85
C VAL A 123 2.60 -12.25 -6.42
N THR A 124 3.86 -11.99 -6.08
CA THR A 124 4.27 -11.42 -4.79
C THR A 124 4.71 -9.98 -5.01
N THR A 125 4.29 -9.07 -4.15
CA THR A 125 4.78 -7.68 -4.16
C THR A 125 5.52 -7.39 -2.87
N ALA A 126 6.75 -6.90 -2.98
CA ALA A 126 7.50 -6.34 -1.87
C ALA A 126 7.49 -4.82 -1.96
N THR A 127 7.31 -4.15 -0.83
CA THR A 127 7.33 -2.68 -0.76
C THR A 127 8.23 -2.24 0.39
N VAL A 128 9.10 -1.26 0.14
CA VAL A 128 9.95 -0.68 1.20
C VAL A 128 9.08 0.16 2.13
N VAL A 129 8.95 -0.27 3.39
CA VAL A 129 8.23 0.50 4.42
C VAL A 129 9.16 1.46 5.16
N ASP A 130 10.41 1.07 5.37
CA ASP A 130 11.42 1.84 6.09
C ASP A 130 12.85 1.41 5.73
N GLY A 131 13.84 2.21 6.14
CA GLY A 131 15.27 1.95 5.90
C GLY A 131 15.90 2.86 4.85
N PRO A 132 17.13 2.57 4.39
CA PRO A 132 17.89 3.43 3.49
C PRO A 132 17.40 3.40 2.04
N ALA A 133 16.61 2.40 1.68
CA ALA A 133 15.98 2.30 0.37
C ALA A 133 14.80 3.30 0.26
N PRO A 134 14.41 3.72 -0.95
CA PRO A 134 13.30 4.65 -1.12
C PRO A 134 11.99 4.06 -0.60
N ARG A 135 11.39 4.70 0.42
CA ARG A 135 10.08 4.29 0.95
C ARG A 135 9.02 4.28 -0.15
N GLY A 136 8.19 3.24 -0.13
CA GLY A 136 7.13 3.03 -1.12
C GLY A 136 7.62 2.46 -2.45
N ALA A 137 8.94 2.22 -2.63
CA ALA A 137 9.45 1.50 -3.79
C ALA A 137 8.92 0.07 -3.80
N VAL A 138 8.50 -0.39 -4.98
CA VAL A 138 7.80 -1.67 -5.17
C VAL A 138 8.57 -2.57 -6.11
N LEU A 139 8.65 -3.85 -5.75
CA LEU A 139 9.12 -4.95 -6.59
C LEU A 139 8.01 -5.99 -6.68
N ALA A 140 7.56 -6.28 -7.90
CA ALA A 140 6.60 -7.34 -8.19
C ALA A 140 7.32 -8.55 -8.78
N VAL A 141 7.03 -9.73 -8.24
CA VAL A 141 7.73 -10.99 -8.52
C VAL A 141 6.70 -12.04 -8.93
N TRP A 142 6.90 -12.55 -10.14
CA TRP A 142 6.19 -13.71 -10.71
C TRP A 142 7.16 -14.90 -10.79
N PRO A 143 6.66 -16.12 -11.06
CA PRO A 143 7.53 -17.28 -11.23
C PRO A 143 8.62 -17.07 -12.30
N GLY A 144 8.26 -16.43 -13.42
CA GLY A 144 9.16 -16.21 -14.56
C GLY A 144 9.60 -14.76 -14.79
N ALA A 145 9.15 -13.80 -14.00
CA ALA A 145 9.39 -12.38 -14.26
C ALA A 145 9.50 -11.56 -12.97
N VAL A 146 10.21 -10.44 -13.06
CA VAL A 146 10.31 -9.43 -11.99
C VAL A 146 10.13 -8.05 -12.61
N ARG A 147 9.40 -7.16 -11.95
CA ARG A 147 9.20 -5.77 -12.40
C ARG A 147 9.28 -4.79 -11.22
N GLY A 148 9.80 -3.60 -11.49
CA GLY A 148 10.06 -2.60 -10.46
C GLY A 148 11.47 -2.72 -9.86
N THR A 149 11.72 -1.95 -8.81
CA THR A 149 12.99 -1.93 -8.08
C THR A 149 12.73 -1.36 -6.68
N LEU A 150 13.48 -1.85 -5.70
CA LEU A 150 13.54 -1.32 -4.34
C LEU A 150 14.67 -0.27 -4.21
N GLY A 151 15.28 0.14 -5.32
CA GLY A 151 16.30 1.19 -5.36
C GLY A 151 17.74 0.71 -5.19
N ALA A 152 17.97 -0.60 -4.99
CA ALA A 152 19.31 -1.17 -4.90
C ALA A 152 19.34 -2.59 -5.47
N ALA A 153 20.25 -2.86 -6.42
CA ALA A 153 20.32 -4.16 -7.11
C ALA A 153 20.53 -5.36 -6.16
N GLY A 154 21.32 -5.19 -5.10
CA GLY A 154 21.52 -6.24 -4.09
C GLY A 154 20.25 -6.53 -3.28
N LEU A 155 19.48 -5.49 -2.96
CA LEU A 155 18.19 -5.62 -2.27
C LEU A 155 17.16 -6.27 -3.20
N ASP A 156 17.11 -5.86 -4.46
CA ASP A 156 16.22 -6.45 -5.47
C ASP A 156 16.48 -7.95 -5.64
N ALA A 157 17.75 -8.37 -5.70
CA ALA A 157 18.14 -9.77 -5.83
C ALA A 157 17.74 -10.58 -4.59
N ALA A 158 18.04 -10.09 -3.38
CA ALA A 158 17.71 -10.77 -2.13
C ALA A 158 16.19 -10.94 -1.98
N VAL A 159 15.44 -9.85 -2.14
CA VAL A 159 13.97 -9.87 -2.00
C VAL A 159 13.31 -10.69 -3.10
N THR A 160 13.86 -10.71 -4.33
CA THR A 160 13.35 -11.60 -5.39
C THR A 160 13.47 -13.07 -5.00
N ALA A 161 14.60 -13.47 -4.40
CA ALA A 161 14.82 -14.86 -3.99
C ALA A 161 13.81 -15.27 -2.90
N ASP A 162 13.62 -14.42 -1.90
CA ASP A 162 12.67 -14.66 -0.82
C ASP A 162 11.22 -14.67 -1.34
N ALA A 163 10.83 -13.67 -2.13
CA ALA A 163 9.48 -13.52 -2.68
C ALA A 163 9.05 -14.68 -3.59
N ARG A 164 9.99 -15.37 -4.24
CA ARG A 164 9.70 -16.58 -5.02
C ARG A 164 9.37 -17.78 -4.16
N GLY A 165 9.91 -17.86 -2.94
CA GLY A 165 9.54 -18.90 -1.97
C GLY A 165 8.05 -18.85 -1.60
N GLU A 166 7.47 -17.66 -1.64
CA GLU A 166 6.05 -17.39 -1.31
C GLU A 166 5.07 -17.67 -2.47
N LEU A 167 5.58 -18.01 -3.66
CA LEU A 167 4.74 -18.31 -4.84
C LEU A 167 4.34 -19.79 -4.97
N ALA A 168 4.80 -20.63 -4.03
CA ALA A 168 4.62 -22.09 -4.05
C ALA A 168 3.26 -22.55 -3.51
#